data_AF-A0A7C4U7K6-F1
#
_entry.id   AF-A0A7C4U7K6-F1
#
_cell.length_a   1.000
_cell.length_b   1.000
_cell.length_c   1.000
_cell.angle_alpha   90.00
_cell.angle_beta   90.00
_cell.angle_gamma   90.00
#
_symmetry.space_group_name_H-M   'P 1'
#
loop_
_entity.id
_entity.type
_entity.pdbx_description
1 polymer ?
#
loop_
_entity_poly.entity_id
_entity_poly.type
_entity_poly.pdbx_seq_one_letter_code
_entity_poly.pdbx_strand_id
1 'polypeptide(L)'
;MVLLFIGVVNMSGVCNIPHIFWVSDVINIGKRGSEFFSLNIEYRESQTDQFHINFFVKKDNVNVITGKTEPFILNPYENITITPSSFNTERFRIQDVEIETSIDTLKRIILSTGRLPQGNYILRFELVREVSSEIVAYWECPFEIVEETPVEGISPGVPFGAPLVTVNENPVFTWTGKCDSFRITIGLIVNFDLSPDEILEKYKILEKDFSKNTFMFSYPREFPPLTPGNYIWRVTGFLKTTSGINKVYSMPLCFKIEDLSSDEILRIITKKLGNNNEIIRELKEKGYKSTGSILLDSKPITIEEFKRIILKTDVKVKEARLK
;
A
#
# COMPACT_ATOMS: atom_id res chain seq x y z
N MET A 1 20.54 34.49 -50.61
CA MET A 1 19.44 33.61 -50.17
C MET A 1 19.43 33.64 -48.65
N VAL A 2 18.60 34.51 -48.06
CA VAL A 2 18.47 34.61 -46.60
C VAL A 2 17.51 33.51 -46.17
N LEU A 3 18.03 32.48 -45.49
CA LEU A 3 17.18 31.51 -44.80
C LEU A 3 16.46 32.28 -43.68
N LEU A 4 15.18 32.58 -43.91
CA LEU A 4 14.25 32.99 -42.87
C LEU A 4 14.10 31.81 -41.93
N PHE A 5 14.90 31.80 -40.86
CA PHE A 5 14.59 30.98 -39.69
C PHE A 5 13.31 31.57 -39.10
N ILE A 6 12.18 30.92 -39.36
CA ILE A 6 10.96 31.15 -38.58
C ILE A 6 11.36 30.78 -37.16
N GLY A 7 11.39 31.77 -36.27
CA GLY A 7 11.67 31.53 -34.87
C GLY A 7 10.64 30.54 -34.32
N VAL A 8 11.12 29.45 -33.73
CA VAL A 8 10.24 28.40 -33.18
C VAL A 8 10.29 28.50 -31.67
N VAL A 9 9.13 28.72 -31.06
CA VAL A 9 8.96 28.55 -29.62
C VAL A 9 8.52 27.12 -29.37
N ASN A 10 9.28 26.40 -28.55
CA ASN A 10 8.95 25.02 -28.19
C ASN A 10 8.63 24.93 -26.71
N MET A 11 7.65 24.09 -26.38
CA MET A 11 7.31 23.72 -25.02
C MET A 11 7.34 22.20 -24.91
N SER A 12 8.03 21.71 -23.89
CA SER A 12 8.13 20.28 -23.59
C SER A 12 8.09 20.07 -22.09
N GLY A 13 7.86 18.85 -21.62
CA GLY A 13 7.79 18.62 -20.19
C GLY A 13 7.60 17.17 -19.81
N VAL A 14 7.67 16.94 -18.50
CA VAL A 14 7.42 15.66 -17.85
C VAL A 14 6.43 15.87 -16.70
N CYS A 15 5.65 14.85 -16.40
CA CYS A 15 4.73 14.83 -15.27
C CYS A 15 4.98 13.60 -14.39
N ASN A 16 4.78 13.79 -13.10
CA ASN A 16 4.80 12.74 -12.08
C ASN A 16 3.56 12.93 -11.20
N ILE A 17 2.40 12.77 -11.82
CA ILE A 17 1.12 13.01 -11.16
C ILE A 17 0.75 11.78 -10.33
N PRO A 18 0.53 11.94 -9.02
CA PRO A 18 0.15 10.84 -8.16
C PRO A 18 -1.29 10.40 -8.39
N HIS A 19 -1.60 9.19 -7.92
CA HIS A 19 -2.92 8.58 -8.00
C HIS A 19 -4.02 9.34 -7.25
N ILE A 20 -3.63 10.12 -6.22
CA ILE A 20 -4.50 11.07 -5.53
C ILE A 20 -3.96 12.46 -5.76
N PHE A 21 -4.79 13.33 -6.30
CA PHE A 21 -4.43 14.69 -6.66
C PHE A 21 -5.34 15.70 -5.95
N TRP A 22 -4.74 16.50 -5.08
CA TRP A 22 -5.46 17.53 -4.33
C TRP A 22 -5.61 18.79 -5.18
N VAL A 23 -6.82 19.31 -5.26
CA VAL A 23 -7.11 20.54 -6.00
C VAL A 23 -6.36 21.73 -5.41
N SER A 24 -6.11 21.71 -4.10
CA SER A 24 -5.29 22.71 -3.42
C SER A 24 -3.87 22.82 -3.97
N ASP A 25 -3.33 21.76 -4.57
CA ASP A 25 -1.94 21.73 -5.03
C ASP A 25 -1.78 22.40 -6.40
N VAL A 26 -2.87 22.53 -7.16
CA VAL A 26 -2.94 23.37 -8.36
C VAL A 26 -3.32 24.80 -7.99
N ILE A 27 -4.31 24.99 -7.11
CA ILE A 27 -4.73 26.33 -6.67
C ILE A 27 -3.60 27.06 -5.94
N ASN A 28 -2.80 26.34 -5.16
CA ASN A 28 -1.66 26.87 -4.44
C ASN A 28 -0.33 26.38 -5.01
N ILE A 29 -0.28 26.11 -6.31
CA ILE A 29 0.96 25.77 -7.00
C ILE A 29 2.05 26.80 -6.65
N GLY A 30 3.25 26.33 -6.32
CA GLY A 30 4.35 27.17 -5.80
C GLY A 30 4.40 27.32 -4.28
N LYS A 31 3.33 27.00 -3.54
CA LYS A 31 3.34 27.04 -2.06
C LYS A 31 3.58 25.68 -1.40
N ARG A 32 3.38 24.57 -2.12
CA ARG A 32 3.54 23.19 -1.60
C ARG A 32 4.50 22.37 -2.46
N GLY A 33 5.38 21.63 -1.78
CA GLY A 33 6.66 21.11 -2.32
C GLY A 33 6.62 19.82 -3.12
N SER A 34 5.52 19.47 -3.81
CA SER A 34 5.57 18.34 -4.76
C SER A 34 5.84 18.80 -6.17
N GLU A 35 6.94 18.31 -6.74
CA GLU A 35 7.24 18.46 -8.16
C GLU A 35 6.44 17.42 -8.97
N PHE A 36 5.19 17.74 -9.29
CA PHE A 36 4.31 16.88 -10.10
C PHE A 36 4.39 17.16 -11.60
N PHE A 37 5.11 18.20 -12.03
CA PHE A 37 5.54 18.41 -13.41
C PHE A 37 6.86 19.20 -13.49
N SER A 38 7.46 19.19 -14.67
CA SER A 38 8.54 20.10 -15.08
C SER A 38 8.35 20.45 -16.55
N LEU A 39 8.33 21.74 -16.86
CA LEU A 39 8.09 22.29 -18.19
C LEU A 39 9.35 23.01 -18.67
N ASN A 40 9.86 22.67 -19.85
CA ASN A 40 10.94 23.39 -20.52
C ASN A 40 10.36 24.20 -21.68
N ILE A 41 10.65 25.50 -21.68
CA ILE A 41 10.31 26.42 -22.77
C ILE A 41 11.61 26.85 -23.44
N GLU A 42 11.73 26.57 -24.73
CA GLU A 42 12.83 27.01 -25.57
C GLU A 42 12.35 28.14 -26.49
N TYR A 43 12.85 29.34 -26.26
CA TYR A 43 12.48 30.52 -27.03
C TYR A 43 13.59 30.86 -28.03
N ARG A 44 13.41 30.54 -29.32
CA ARG A 44 14.44 30.70 -30.35
C ARG A 44 14.30 31.96 -31.20
N GLU A 45 13.46 32.90 -30.81
CA GLU A 45 13.27 34.15 -31.56
C GLU A 45 14.36 35.18 -31.21
N SER A 46 14.52 36.16 -32.10
CA SER A 46 15.53 37.22 -31.97
C SER A 46 15.03 38.47 -31.24
N GLN A 47 13.74 38.52 -30.91
CA GLN A 47 13.10 39.67 -30.25
C GLN A 47 12.64 39.30 -28.85
N THR A 48 12.65 40.27 -27.94
CA THR A 48 12.06 40.12 -26.62
C THR A 48 10.55 40.26 -26.73
N ASP A 49 9.82 39.36 -26.09
CA ASP A 49 8.36 39.36 -26.12
C ASP A 49 7.75 39.05 -24.75
N GLN A 50 6.49 39.47 -24.61
CA GLN A 50 5.72 39.29 -23.38
C GLN A 50 4.70 38.16 -23.57
N PHE A 51 4.66 37.27 -22.59
CA PHE A 51 3.84 36.07 -22.59
C PHE A 51 3.12 35.88 -21.28
N HIS A 52 2.05 35.12 -21.28
CA HIS A 52 1.51 34.49 -20.09
C HIS A 52 1.37 32.98 -20.33
N ILE A 53 1.26 32.24 -19.24
CA ILE A 53 0.94 30.82 -19.29
C ILE A 53 -0.50 30.63 -18.83
N ASN A 54 -1.30 30.00 -19.69
CA ASN A 54 -2.56 29.40 -19.26
C ASN A 54 -2.30 27.95 -18.87
N PHE A 55 -2.94 27.49 -17.81
CA PHE A 55 -2.92 26.08 -17.44
C PHE A 55 -4.33 25.56 -17.19
N PHE A 56 -4.53 24.29 -17.50
CA PHE A 56 -5.83 23.63 -17.44
C PHE A 56 -5.67 22.24 -16.85
N VAL A 57 -6.59 21.86 -15.98
CA VAL A 57 -6.87 20.44 -15.68
C VAL A 57 -8.19 20.11 -16.36
N LYS A 58 -8.17 19.18 -17.31
CA LYS A 58 -9.34 18.77 -18.08
C LYS A 58 -9.76 17.36 -17.73
N LYS A 59 -11.07 17.09 -17.69
CA LYS A 59 -11.67 15.75 -17.64
C LYS A 59 -12.59 15.61 -18.85
N ASP A 60 -12.38 14.58 -19.67
CA ASP A 60 -13.21 14.34 -20.87
C ASP A 60 -13.32 15.59 -21.77
N ASN A 61 -12.21 16.30 -21.96
CA ASN A 61 -12.07 17.59 -22.67
C ASN A 61 -12.81 18.80 -22.05
N VAL A 62 -13.41 18.65 -20.88
CA VAL A 62 -14.03 19.75 -20.13
C VAL A 62 -13.03 20.29 -19.11
N ASN A 63 -12.84 21.61 -19.07
CA ASN A 63 -12.03 22.25 -18.02
C ASN A 63 -12.65 21.97 -16.65
N VAL A 64 -11.80 21.63 -15.68
CA VAL A 64 -12.13 21.39 -14.27
C VAL A 64 -11.46 22.44 -13.39
N ILE A 65 -10.22 22.77 -13.75
CA ILE A 65 -9.44 23.84 -13.15
C ILE A 65 -8.83 24.62 -14.30
N THR A 66 -8.92 25.94 -14.22
CA THR A 66 -8.23 26.85 -15.13
C THR A 66 -7.37 27.79 -14.31
N GLY A 67 -6.27 28.24 -14.89
CA GLY A 67 -5.59 29.38 -14.34
C GLY A 67 -4.59 30.02 -15.28
N LYS A 68 -4.14 31.20 -14.88
CA LYS A 68 -3.29 32.08 -15.68
C LYS A 68 -2.21 32.76 -14.84
N THR A 69 -1.03 32.92 -15.42
CA THR A 69 0.03 33.75 -14.83
C THR A 69 -0.15 35.23 -15.18
N GLU A 70 0.41 36.10 -14.34
CA GLU A 70 0.74 37.46 -14.76
C GLU A 70 1.68 37.38 -15.99
N PRO A 71 1.64 38.40 -16.86
CA PRO A 71 2.53 38.47 -18.00
C PRO A 71 4.01 38.54 -17.59
N PHE A 72 4.87 37.78 -18.27
CA PHE A 72 6.31 37.76 -18.08
C PHE A 72 7.05 37.90 -19.41
N ILE A 73 8.34 38.20 -19.34
CA ILE A 73 9.18 38.46 -20.51
C ILE A 73 10.06 37.23 -20.81
N LEU A 74 10.16 36.87 -22.08
CA LEU A 74 11.19 35.95 -22.61
C LEU A 74 12.18 36.74 -23.47
N ASN A 75 13.46 36.56 -23.17
CA ASN A 75 14.55 37.20 -23.92
C ASN A 75 14.99 36.31 -25.09
N PRO A 76 15.59 36.88 -26.15
CA PRO A 76 16.07 36.12 -27.29
C PRO A 76 16.93 34.91 -26.90
N TYR A 77 16.63 33.75 -27.48
CA TYR A 77 17.36 32.49 -27.27
C TYR A 77 17.35 31.95 -25.83
N GLU A 78 16.42 32.41 -25.00
CA GLU A 78 16.27 31.96 -23.62
C GLU A 78 15.69 30.55 -23.54
N ASN A 79 16.19 29.74 -22.59
CA ASN A 79 15.58 28.47 -22.21
C ASN A 79 15.25 28.52 -20.72
N ILE A 80 14.00 28.22 -20.37
CA ILE A 80 13.54 28.23 -18.98
C ILE A 80 12.91 26.91 -18.60
N THR A 81 13.20 26.46 -17.37
CA THR A 81 12.50 25.34 -16.75
C THR A 81 11.55 25.88 -15.70
N ILE A 82 10.27 25.51 -15.82
CA ILE A 82 9.20 25.87 -14.89
C ILE A 82 8.75 24.60 -14.18
N THR A 83 8.87 24.58 -12.86
CA THR A 83 8.32 23.55 -11.97
C THR A 83 7.20 24.17 -11.12
N PRO A 84 6.44 23.38 -10.35
CA PRO A 84 5.49 23.94 -9.38
C PRO A 84 6.09 25.04 -8.51
N SER A 85 7.34 24.89 -8.03
CA SER A 85 8.03 25.87 -7.19
C SER A 85 8.47 27.15 -7.93
N SER A 86 8.50 27.14 -9.27
CA SER A 86 8.73 28.34 -10.07
C SER A 86 7.54 29.29 -10.03
N PHE A 87 6.33 28.80 -9.77
CA PHE A 87 5.13 29.63 -9.62
C PHE A 87 5.14 30.40 -8.29
N ASN A 88 4.47 31.55 -8.27
CA ASN A 88 4.49 32.51 -7.16
C ASN A 88 5.89 33.07 -6.82
N THR A 89 6.79 33.06 -7.80
CA THR A 89 8.02 33.85 -7.80
C THR A 89 7.76 35.23 -8.40
N GLU A 90 8.75 36.13 -8.34
CA GLU A 90 8.67 37.44 -9.01
C GLU A 90 8.45 37.32 -10.52
N ARG A 91 8.89 36.21 -11.14
CA ARG A 91 8.81 36.01 -12.60
C ARG A 91 7.53 35.32 -13.05
N PHE A 92 7.04 34.34 -12.30
CA PHE A 92 5.85 33.56 -12.67
C PHE A 92 4.80 33.66 -11.56
N ARG A 93 4.14 34.80 -11.47
CA ARG A 93 3.08 35.02 -10.49
C ARG A 93 1.74 34.54 -11.03
N ILE A 94 0.92 33.94 -10.19
CA ILE A 94 -0.42 33.47 -10.58
C ILE A 94 -1.44 34.54 -10.22
N GLN A 95 -2.36 34.80 -11.15
CA GLN A 95 -3.37 35.83 -10.98
C GLN A 95 -4.76 35.22 -10.80
N ASP A 96 -5.16 34.35 -11.72
CA ASP A 96 -6.52 33.80 -11.78
C ASP A 96 -6.43 32.28 -11.70
N VAL A 97 -7.01 31.67 -10.67
CA VAL A 97 -7.23 30.22 -10.62
C VAL A 97 -8.67 29.96 -10.23
N GLU A 98 -9.38 29.23 -11.09
CA GLU A 98 -10.79 28.96 -10.92
C GLU A 98 -11.08 27.47 -11.07
N ILE A 99 -11.99 26.97 -10.24
CA ILE A 99 -12.58 25.64 -10.42
C ILE A 99 -13.76 25.80 -11.38
N GLU A 100 -13.45 25.86 -12.67
CA GLU A 100 -14.45 25.88 -13.73
C GLU A 100 -15.01 24.47 -13.87
N THR A 101 -16.25 24.25 -13.47
CA THR A 101 -16.88 22.94 -13.64
C THR A 101 -18.28 23.18 -14.17
N SER A 102 -18.47 22.93 -15.46
CA SER A 102 -19.80 22.90 -16.10
C SER A 102 -20.66 21.72 -15.63
N ILE A 103 -20.11 20.88 -14.74
CA ILE A 103 -20.76 19.71 -14.15
C ILE A 103 -20.88 19.95 -12.62
N ASP A 104 -22.05 20.37 -12.15
CA ASP A 104 -22.32 20.66 -10.73
C ASP A 104 -21.95 19.50 -9.78
N THR A 105 -22.11 18.26 -10.25
CA THR A 105 -21.74 17.06 -9.49
C THR A 105 -20.23 16.98 -9.25
N LEU A 106 -19.42 17.30 -10.26
CA LEU A 106 -17.96 17.31 -10.15
C LEU A 106 -17.51 18.40 -9.19
N LYS A 107 -18.10 19.59 -9.32
CA LYS A 107 -17.87 20.72 -8.40
C LYS A 107 -18.14 20.32 -6.96
N ARG A 108 -19.30 19.70 -6.70
CA ARG A 108 -19.69 19.28 -5.35
C ARG A 108 -18.71 18.29 -4.75
N ILE A 109 -18.28 17.28 -5.53
CA ILE A 109 -17.32 16.27 -5.06
C ILE A 109 -15.96 16.93 -4.76
N ILE A 110 -15.47 17.81 -5.63
CA ILE A 110 -14.22 18.53 -5.41
C ILE A 110 -14.31 19.41 -4.16
N LEU A 111 -15.40 20.16 -4.00
CA LEU A 111 -15.60 21.03 -2.83
C LEU A 111 -15.76 20.23 -1.53
N SER A 112 -16.37 19.04 -1.57
CA SER A 112 -16.56 18.22 -0.37
C SER A 112 -15.33 17.42 0.02
N THR A 113 -14.51 16.99 -0.95
CA THR A 113 -13.38 16.09 -0.71
C THR A 113 -12.02 16.77 -0.83
N GLY A 114 -11.94 17.94 -1.48
CA GLY A 114 -10.68 18.63 -1.80
C GLY A 114 -9.85 17.96 -2.91
N ARG A 115 -10.30 16.83 -3.46
CA ARG A 115 -9.57 16.01 -4.45
C ARG A 115 -10.31 15.90 -5.77
N LEU A 116 -9.56 15.63 -6.84
CA LEU A 116 -10.15 15.20 -8.10
C LEU A 116 -10.77 13.81 -7.93
N PRO A 117 -12.01 13.56 -8.39
CA PRO A 117 -12.59 12.22 -8.38
C PRO A 117 -11.90 11.31 -9.39
N GLN A 118 -12.17 10.01 -9.28
CA GLN A 118 -11.67 9.01 -10.23
C GLN A 118 -11.97 9.41 -11.69
N GLY A 119 -10.99 9.17 -12.56
CA GLY A 119 -11.13 9.35 -14.01
C GLY A 119 -9.80 9.65 -14.70
N ASN A 120 -9.90 9.80 -16.01
CA ASN A 120 -8.79 10.24 -16.85
C ASN A 120 -8.82 11.76 -16.99
N TYR A 121 -7.66 12.37 -16.83
CA TYR A 121 -7.48 13.81 -16.88
C TYR A 121 -6.33 14.19 -17.79
N ILE A 122 -6.30 15.46 -18.19
CA ILE A 122 -5.19 16.06 -18.92
C ILE A 122 -4.77 17.33 -18.18
N LEU A 123 -3.50 17.41 -17.81
CA LEU A 123 -2.85 18.65 -17.40
C LEU A 123 -2.28 19.31 -18.65
N ARG A 124 -2.73 20.52 -18.98
CA ARG A 124 -2.31 21.27 -20.16
C ARG A 124 -1.71 22.61 -19.75
N PHE A 125 -0.63 23.00 -20.41
CA PHE A 125 -0.06 24.34 -20.36
C PHE A 125 -0.02 24.94 -21.77
N GLU A 126 -0.33 26.22 -21.88
CA GLU A 126 -0.27 26.99 -23.12
C GLU A 126 0.54 28.24 -22.87
N LEU A 127 1.54 28.49 -23.73
CA LEU A 127 2.25 29.76 -23.76
C LEU A 127 1.55 30.68 -24.76
N VAL A 128 1.06 31.80 -24.26
CA VAL A 128 0.27 32.75 -25.04
C VAL A 128 1.01 34.06 -25.12
N ARG A 129 1.18 34.57 -26.34
CA ARG A 129 1.79 35.88 -26.60
C ARG A 129 0.79 36.97 -26.26
N GLU A 130 1.16 37.94 -25.42
CA GLU A 130 0.25 39.00 -24.95
C GLU A 130 -0.31 39.85 -26.09
N VAL A 131 0.56 40.26 -27.03
CA VAL A 131 0.19 41.23 -28.08
C VAL A 131 -0.85 40.67 -29.05
N SER A 132 -0.74 39.39 -29.42
CA SER A 132 -1.63 38.74 -30.40
C SER A 132 -2.68 37.84 -29.78
N SER A 133 -2.56 37.52 -28.48
CA SER A 133 -3.32 36.45 -27.82
C SER A 133 -3.18 35.07 -28.50
N GLU A 134 -2.11 34.87 -29.27
CA GLU A 134 -1.84 33.63 -29.98
C GLU A 134 -1.19 32.61 -29.05
N ILE A 135 -1.67 31.36 -29.10
CA ILE A 135 -1.00 30.22 -28.46
C ILE A 135 0.19 29.83 -29.34
N VAL A 136 1.40 30.16 -28.90
CA VAL A 136 2.63 29.91 -29.67
C VAL A 136 3.24 28.53 -29.38
N ALA A 137 2.94 27.96 -28.22
CA ALA A 137 3.36 26.62 -27.83
C ALA A 137 2.42 26.06 -26.77
N TYR A 138 2.31 24.72 -26.68
CA TYR A 138 1.56 24.05 -25.63
C TYR A 138 2.20 22.72 -25.27
N TRP A 139 1.89 22.22 -24.09
CA TRP A 139 2.27 20.89 -23.63
C TRP A 139 1.12 20.26 -22.84
N GLU A 140 0.94 18.95 -23.00
CA GLU A 140 -0.10 18.18 -22.35
C GLU A 140 0.48 16.93 -21.69
N CYS A 141 -0.03 16.59 -20.51
CA CYS A 141 0.22 15.34 -19.83
C CYS A 141 -1.12 14.66 -19.48
N PRO A 142 -1.43 13.50 -20.07
CA PRO A 142 -2.54 12.67 -19.61
C PRO A 142 -2.17 11.97 -18.29
N PHE A 143 -3.13 11.88 -17.36
CA PHE A 143 -2.97 11.14 -16.10
C PHE A 143 -4.29 10.52 -15.64
N GLU A 144 -4.20 9.50 -14.78
CA GLU A 144 -5.34 8.81 -14.21
C GLU A 144 -5.40 9.02 -12.70
N ILE A 145 -6.55 9.48 -12.20
CA ILE A 145 -6.91 9.42 -10.79
C ILE A 145 -7.66 8.12 -10.57
N VAL A 146 -7.10 7.26 -9.72
CA VAL A 146 -7.73 6.00 -9.33
C VAL A 146 -8.50 6.20 -8.02
N GLU A 147 -9.62 5.49 -7.88
CA GLU A 147 -10.32 5.46 -6.60
C GLU A 147 -9.43 4.77 -5.54
N GLU A 148 -9.43 5.34 -4.33
CA GLU A 148 -8.83 4.69 -3.16
C GLU A 148 -9.56 3.37 -2.94
N THR A 149 -8.99 2.28 -3.45
CA THR A 149 -9.51 0.95 -3.14
C THR A 149 -8.99 0.63 -1.74
N PRO A 150 -9.86 0.31 -0.78
CA PRO A 150 -9.41 -0.06 0.55
C PRO A 150 -8.45 -1.24 0.42
N VAL A 151 -7.40 -1.23 1.23
CA VAL A 151 -6.53 -2.40 1.38
C VAL A 151 -7.30 -3.41 2.20
N GLU A 152 -7.39 -4.65 1.71
CA GLU A 152 -8.15 -5.71 2.38
C GLU A 152 -7.26 -6.95 2.57
N GLY A 153 -7.13 -7.41 3.81
CA GLY A 153 -6.57 -8.71 4.12
C GLY A 153 -7.59 -9.80 3.81
N ILE A 154 -7.16 -10.86 3.11
CA ILE A 154 -8.06 -11.97 2.70
C ILE A 154 -7.82 -13.19 3.57
N SER A 155 -6.57 -13.59 3.75
CA SER A 155 -6.19 -14.80 4.49
C SER A 155 -4.77 -14.66 5.03
N PRO A 156 -4.42 -15.32 6.15
CA PRO A 156 -5.28 -16.18 6.97
C PRO A 156 -6.06 -15.38 8.02
N GLY A 157 -7.04 -16.03 8.64
CA GLY A 157 -7.68 -15.50 9.83
C GLY A 157 -9.07 -14.94 9.60
N VAL A 158 -9.55 -14.28 10.65
CA VAL A 158 -10.87 -13.65 10.75
C VAL A 158 -10.72 -12.27 11.37
N PRO A 159 -11.72 -11.37 11.25
CA PRO A 159 -11.65 -10.05 11.89
C PRO A 159 -11.37 -10.14 13.40
N PHE A 160 -10.61 -9.18 13.94
CA PHE A 160 -10.35 -9.12 15.39
C PHE A 160 -11.67 -9.12 16.19
N GLY A 161 -11.77 -10.00 17.19
CA GLY A 161 -12.99 -10.23 17.97
C GLY A 161 -13.86 -11.39 17.49
N ALA A 162 -13.62 -11.93 16.29
CA ALA A 162 -14.29 -13.15 15.83
C ALA A 162 -13.61 -14.43 16.35
N PRO A 163 -14.32 -15.58 16.39
CA PRO A 163 -13.73 -16.86 16.78
C PRO A 163 -12.54 -17.25 15.90
N LEU A 164 -11.37 -17.48 16.52
CA LEU A 164 -10.13 -17.72 15.80
C LEU A 164 -10.11 -19.03 15.02
N VAL A 165 -9.60 -18.97 13.80
CA VAL A 165 -9.35 -20.14 12.95
C VAL A 165 -7.94 -20.69 13.19
N THR A 166 -7.82 -22.01 13.22
CA THR A 166 -6.52 -22.70 13.30
C THR A 166 -5.81 -22.66 11.97
N VAL A 167 -4.54 -22.27 11.99
CA VAL A 167 -3.66 -22.19 10.82
C VAL A 167 -2.37 -22.96 11.10
N ASN A 168 -1.65 -23.36 10.06
CA ASN A 168 -0.34 -23.99 10.19
C ASN A 168 0.74 -22.97 10.61
N GLU A 169 1.88 -23.46 11.11
CA GLU A 169 3.00 -22.66 11.60
C GLU A 169 3.69 -21.81 10.51
N ASN A 170 3.36 -22.05 9.23
CA ASN A 170 3.92 -21.35 8.06
C ASN A 170 2.78 -20.80 7.18
N PRO A 171 2.00 -19.82 7.69
CA PRO A 171 0.83 -19.30 6.99
C PRO A 171 1.19 -18.62 5.67
N VAL A 172 0.22 -18.62 4.74
CA VAL A 172 0.26 -17.82 3.52
C VAL A 172 -0.70 -16.66 3.67
N PHE A 173 -0.13 -15.45 3.63
CA PHE A 173 -0.83 -14.19 3.72
C PHE A 173 -1.23 -13.72 2.33
N THR A 174 -2.51 -13.38 2.13
CA THR A 174 -3.03 -12.82 0.88
C THR A 174 -3.85 -11.58 1.15
N TRP A 175 -3.74 -10.60 0.27
CA TRP A 175 -4.45 -9.32 0.39
C TRP A 175 -4.76 -8.75 -0.99
N THR A 176 -5.60 -7.72 -1.04
CA THR A 176 -5.82 -6.92 -2.24
C THR A 176 -5.78 -5.43 -1.90
N GLY A 177 -5.61 -4.61 -2.94
CA GLY A 177 -5.60 -3.16 -2.83
C GLY A 177 -4.93 -2.54 -4.05
N LYS A 178 -5.22 -1.26 -4.32
CA LYS A 178 -4.52 -0.48 -5.35
C LYS A 178 -3.63 0.55 -4.67
N CYS A 179 -2.45 0.14 -4.22
CA CYS A 179 -1.46 1.01 -3.59
C CYS A 179 -0.11 0.93 -4.31
N ASP A 180 0.78 1.89 -4.10
CA ASP A 180 2.11 1.89 -4.74
C ASP A 180 3.08 0.91 -4.10
N SER A 181 2.86 0.61 -2.82
CA SER A 181 3.53 -0.45 -2.07
C SER A 181 2.66 -0.90 -0.91
N PHE A 182 3.03 -2.03 -0.31
CA PHE A 182 2.35 -2.63 0.83
C PHE A 182 3.35 -2.98 1.93
N ARG A 183 2.87 -3.05 3.17
CA ARG A 183 3.58 -3.60 4.32
C ARG A 183 2.69 -4.57 5.06
N ILE A 184 3.17 -5.78 5.29
CA ILE A 184 2.56 -6.70 6.25
C ILE A 184 3.24 -6.50 7.61
N THR A 185 2.42 -6.41 8.63
CA THR A 185 2.83 -6.47 10.03
C THR A 185 2.12 -7.65 10.70
N ILE A 186 2.87 -8.51 11.40
CA ILE A 186 2.35 -9.65 12.17
C ILE A 186 2.76 -9.45 13.64
N GLY A 187 1.85 -9.67 14.56
CA GLY A 187 2.05 -9.57 16.01
C GLY A 187 1.47 -10.75 16.79
N LEU A 188 1.99 -10.96 18.01
CA LEU A 188 1.48 -11.95 18.96
C LEU A 188 0.41 -11.33 19.86
N ILE A 189 -0.77 -11.94 19.93
CA ILE A 189 -1.83 -11.53 20.86
C ILE A 189 -1.52 -12.14 22.24
N VAL A 190 -0.92 -11.34 23.12
CA VAL A 190 -0.69 -11.71 24.53
C VAL A 190 -1.87 -11.37 25.44
N ASN A 191 -2.67 -10.38 25.04
CA ASN A 191 -3.87 -9.95 25.74
C ASN A 191 -4.90 -9.42 24.73
N PHE A 192 -6.13 -9.94 24.77
CA PHE A 192 -7.23 -9.49 23.90
C PHE A 192 -7.87 -8.17 24.33
N ASP A 193 -7.57 -7.67 25.53
CA ASP A 193 -8.04 -6.36 26.00
C ASP A 193 -7.27 -5.20 25.35
N LEU A 194 -6.11 -5.47 24.75
CA LEU A 194 -5.33 -4.47 24.02
C LEU A 194 -5.94 -4.22 22.65
N SER A 195 -5.86 -2.97 22.19
CA SER A 195 -6.30 -2.65 20.84
C SER A 195 -5.39 -3.32 19.79
N PRO A 196 -5.93 -3.65 18.59
CA PRO A 196 -5.14 -4.19 17.49
C PRO A 196 -3.86 -3.40 17.17
N ASP A 197 -3.96 -2.07 17.23
CA ASP A 197 -2.83 -1.16 16.99
C ASP A 197 -1.73 -1.31 18.03
N GLU A 198 -2.10 -1.35 19.32
CA GLU A 198 -1.13 -1.54 20.40
C GLU A 198 -0.44 -2.90 20.32
N ILE A 199 -1.17 -3.95 19.93
CA ILE A 199 -0.58 -5.30 19.78
C ILE A 199 0.43 -5.31 18.63
N LEU A 200 0.05 -4.75 17.47
CA LEU A 200 0.91 -4.68 16.28
C LEU A 200 2.15 -3.78 16.48
N GLU A 201 2.10 -2.83 17.42
CA GLU A 201 3.22 -1.98 17.79
C GLU A 201 4.14 -2.64 18.84
N LYS A 202 3.57 -3.13 19.95
CA LYS A 202 4.33 -3.63 21.12
C LYS A 202 4.79 -5.09 20.99
N TYR A 203 4.02 -5.94 20.34
CA TYR A 203 4.25 -7.38 20.24
C TYR A 203 4.48 -7.84 18.79
N LYS A 204 5.15 -6.99 18.00
CA LYS A 204 5.48 -7.22 16.60
C LYS A 204 6.47 -8.37 16.43
N ILE A 205 6.14 -9.31 15.57
CA ILE A 205 6.97 -10.47 15.21
C ILE A 205 7.66 -10.24 13.88
N LEU A 206 6.91 -9.77 12.89
CA LEU A 206 7.39 -9.56 11.53
C LEU A 206 6.84 -8.26 10.98
N GLU A 207 7.69 -7.55 10.24
CA GLU A 207 7.30 -6.44 9.38
C GLU A 207 8.02 -6.59 8.05
N LYS A 208 7.29 -6.54 6.94
CA LYS A 208 7.90 -6.70 5.60
C LYS A 208 7.20 -5.84 4.57
N ASP A 209 8.01 -5.15 3.77
CA ASP A 209 7.59 -4.29 2.67
C ASP A 209 7.53 -5.04 1.34
N PHE A 210 6.55 -4.69 0.51
CA PHE A 210 6.27 -5.30 -0.79
C PHE A 210 5.96 -4.22 -1.84
N SER A 211 6.28 -4.52 -3.10
CA SER A 211 5.97 -3.64 -4.23
C SER A 211 4.51 -3.76 -4.68
N LYS A 212 4.03 -2.78 -5.47
CA LYS A 212 2.67 -2.63 -6.03
C LYS A 212 1.97 -3.90 -6.54
N ASN A 213 2.74 -4.87 -7.05
CA ASN A 213 2.19 -6.06 -7.72
C ASN A 213 2.31 -7.35 -6.88
N THR A 214 2.63 -7.22 -5.59
CA THR A 214 2.72 -8.38 -4.69
C THR A 214 1.50 -8.39 -3.79
N PHE A 215 0.76 -9.51 -3.81
CA PHE A 215 -0.51 -9.71 -3.08
C PHE A 215 -0.52 -10.99 -2.26
N MET A 216 0.62 -11.68 -2.20
CA MET A 216 0.77 -12.93 -1.49
C MET A 216 2.17 -13.00 -0.86
N PHE A 217 2.22 -13.53 0.35
CA PHE A 217 3.44 -13.72 1.10
C PHE A 217 3.34 -15.00 1.92
N SER A 218 4.21 -15.97 1.64
CA SER A 218 4.37 -17.14 2.50
C SER A 218 5.33 -16.80 3.63
N TYR A 219 4.96 -17.15 4.87
CA TYR A 219 5.84 -16.96 6.01
C TYR A 219 7.21 -17.62 5.75
N PRO A 220 8.33 -16.90 5.90
CA PRO A 220 9.63 -17.29 5.38
C PRO A 220 10.24 -18.40 6.22
N ARG A 221 10.84 -19.40 5.55
CA ARG A 221 11.55 -20.50 6.22
C ARG A 221 12.81 -20.04 6.96
N GLU A 222 13.33 -18.87 6.61
CA GLU A 222 14.47 -18.24 7.27
C GLU A 222 14.12 -17.69 8.66
N PHE A 223 12.83 -17.51 8.95
CA PHE A 223 12.35 -17.12 10.28
C PHE A 223 11.91 -18.37 11.06
N PRO A 224 12.07 -18.36 12.39
CA PRO A 224 11.49 -19.41 13.22
C PRO A 224 9.99 -19.56 12.90
N PRO A 225 9.48 -20.79 12.71
CA PRO A 225 8.06 -21.03 12.54
C PRO A 225 7.26 -20.37 13.66
N LEU A 226 6.03 -19.95 13.36
CA LEU A 226 5.17 -19.39 14.39
C LEU A 226 4.88 -20.48 15.43
N THR A 227 5.17 -20.18 16.69
CA THR A 227 4.89 -21.07 17.81
C THR A 227 3.37 -21.18 18.06
N PRO A 228 2.92 -22.15 18.86
CA PRO A 228 1.52 -22.18 19.29
C PRO A 228 1.13 -20.87 20.00
N GLY A 229 -0.01 -20.29 19.61
CA GLY A 229 -0.43 -18.97 20.09
C GLY A 229 -1.49 -18.31 19.21
N ASN A 230 -1.94 -17.13 19.65
CA ASN A 230 -2.89 -16.31 18.91
C ASN A 230 -2.14 -15.16 18.25
N TYR A 231 -2.43 -14.92 16.98
CA TYR A 231 -1.71 -13.97 16.14
C TYR A 231 -2.66 -12.98 15.52
N ILE A 232 -2.17 -11.77 15.31
CA ILE A 232 -2.84 -10.70 14.59
C ILE A 232 -1.94 -10.23 13.46
N TRP A 233 -2.52 -9.85 12.33
CA TRP A 233 -1.77 -9.24 11.25
C TRP A 233 -2.60 -8.18 10.53
N ARG A 234 -1.90 -7.29 9.84
CA ARG A 234 -2.50 -6.21 9.06
C ARG A 234 -1.63 -5.87 7.86
N VAL A 235 -2.28 -5.51 6.76
CA VAL A 235 -1.64 -4.87 5.61
C VAL A 235 -1.84 -3.36 5.69
N THR A 236 -0.73 -2.63 5.53
CA THR A 236 -0.73 -1.18 5.30
C THR A 236 -0.37 -0.94 3.85
N GLY A 237 -1.25 -0.29 3.08
CA GLY A 237 -0.94 0.22 1.75
C GLY A 237 -0.40 1.64 1.82
N PHE A 238 0.55 1.94 0.94
CA PHE A 238 1.12 3.28 0.80
C PHE A 238 0.74 3.85 -0.56
N LEU A 239 0.07 4.99 -0.55
CA LEU A 239 -0.32 5.74 -1.74
C LEU A 239 0.53 6.99 -1.83
N LYS A 240 1.24 7.16 -2.94
CA LYS A 240 1.87 8.43 -3.27
C LYS A 240 0.78 9.43 -3.60
N THR A 241 0.85 10.57 -2.93
CA THR A 241 -0.01 11.74 -3.14
C THR A 241 0.87 12.94 -3.40
N THR A 242 0.29 14.03 -3.89
CA THR A 242 1.01 15.30 -4.07
C THR A 242 1.44 15.88 -2.71
N SER A 243 0.84 15.49 -1.60
CA SER A 243 1.24 15.94 -0.26
C SER A 243 2.16 14.95 0.48
N GLY A 244 2.69 13.92 -0.21
CA GLY A 244 3.53 12.88 0.37
C GLY A 244 2.87 11.50 0.36
N ILE A 245 3.19 10.65 1.33
CA ILE A 245 2.69 9.27 1.38
C ILE A 245 1.46 9.20 2.28
N ASN A 246 0.31 8.84 1.70
CA ASN A 246 -0.89 8.48 2.45
C ASN A 246 -0.85 6.99 2.83
N LYS A 247 -1.25 6.66 4.07
CA LYS A 247 -1.30 5.28 4.57
C LYS A 247 -2.74 4.82 4.64
N VAL A 248 -3.03 3.67 4.03
CA VAL A 248 -4.34 3.03 4.07
C VAL A 248 -4.19 1.71 4.82
N TYR A 249 -5.00 1.53 5.86
CA TYR A 249 -4.93 0.35 6.72
C TYR A 249 -6.04 -0.62 6.37
N SER A 250 -5.69 -1.90 6.24
CA SER A 250 -6.69 -2.97 6.24
C SER A 250 -7.24 -3.23 7.64
N MET A 251 -8.41 -3.84 7.70
CA MET A 251 -8.94 -4.40 8.93
C MET A 251 -7.96 -5.46 9.48
N PRO A 252 -7.64 -5.44 10.78
CA PRO A 252 -6.76 -6.45 11.37
C PRO A 252 -7.44 -7.82 11.39
N LEU A 253 -6.68 -8.84 10.96
CA LEU A 253 -7.11 -10.23 10.94
C LEU A 253 -6.34 -11.06 11.96
N CYS A 254 -7.02 -12.05 12.54
CA CYS A 254 -6.52 -12.87 13.62
C CYS A 254 -6.65 -14.35 13.30
N PHE A 255 -5.67 -15.13 13.75
CA PHE A 255 -5.66 -16.58 13.64
C PHE A 255 -4.97 -17.19 14.85
N LYS A 256 -5.09 -18.51 15.03
CA LYS A 256 -4.34 -19.24 16.04
C LYS A 256 -3.49 -20.33 15.42
N ILE A 257 -2.32 -20.57 15.99
CA ILE A 257 -1.49 -21.74 15.75
C ILE A 257 -1.71 -22.68 16.92
N GLU A 258 -2.16 -23.90 16.64
CA GLU A 258 -2.32 -24.93 17.67
C GLU A 258 -1.03 -25.70 17.87
N ASP A 259 -0.83 -26.14 19.11
CA ASP A 259 0.28 -27.03 19.43
C ASP A 259 0.00 -28.43 18.88
N LEU A 260 0.53 -28.69 17.67
CA LEU A 260 0.42 -29.99 17.02
C LEU A 260 1.26 -31.07 17.74
N SER A 261 2.22 -30.69 18.60
CA SER A 261 3.00 -31.65 19.37
C SER A 261 2.12 -32.42 20.36
N SER A 262 1.06 -31.77 20.86
CA SER A 262 0.11 -32.40 21.78
C SER A 262 -0.72 -33.50 21.13
N ASP A 263 -1.11 -33.27 19.88
CA ASP A 263 -1.93 -34.20 19.09
C ASP A 263 -1.11 -35.29 18.42
N GLU A 264 0.17 -35.03 18.12
CA GLU A 264 1.02 -36.01 17.46
C GLU A 264 1.34 -37.20 18.37
N ILE A 265 1.60 -36.96 19.67
CA ILE A 265 1.81 -38.04 20.66
C ILE A 265 0.54 -38.89 20.78
N LEU A 266 -0.62 -38.25 20.95
CA LEU A 266 -1.92 -38.93 21.01
C LEU A 266 -2.21 -39.72 19.73
N ARG A 267 -1.89 -39.19 18.55
CA ARG A 267 -2.01 -39.90 17.26
C ARG A 267 -1.09 -41.11 17.19
N ILE A 268 0.16 -41.01 17.61
CA ILE A 268 1.12 -42.13 17.63
C ILE A 268 0.64 -43.24 18.56
N ILE A 269 0.22 -42.90 19.79
CA ILE A 269 -0.28 -43.88 20.76
C ILE A 269 -1.58 -44.51 20.26
N THR A 270 -2.51 -43.70 19.72
CA THR A 270 -3.78 -44.18 19.15
C THR A 270 -3.56 -45.16 18.01
N LYS A 271 -2.60 -44.87 17.11
CA LYS A 271 -2.25 -45.77 15.99
C LYS A 271 -1.70 -47.11 16.48
N LYS A 272 -0.97 -47.13 17.60
CA LYS A 272 -0.37 -48.36 18.15
C LYS A 272 -1.36 -49.19 18.98
N LEU A 273 -2.11 -48.54 19.87
CA LEU A 273 -3.02 -49.22 20.80
C LEU A 273 -4.40 -49.50 20.21
N GLY A 274 -4.76 -48.81 19.13
CA GLY A 274 -6.07 -48.87 18.50
C GLY A 274 -7.08 -47.91 19.13
N ASN A 275 -8.04 -47.45 18.33
CA ASN A 275 -9.07 -46.48 18.76
C ASN A 275 -10.00 -46.99 19.88
N ASN A 276 -10.11 -48.32 20.04
CA ASN A 276 -10.98 -48.95 21.04
C ASN A 276 -10.24 -49.26 22.36
N ASN A 277 -8.98 -48.84 22.49
CA ASN A 277 -8.25 -49.03 23.73
C ASN A 277 -8.83 -48.12 24.83
N GLU A 278 -9.05 -48.69 26.02
CA GLU A 278 -9.68 -48.00 27.16
C GLU A 278 -8.92 -46.74 27.58
N ILE A 279 -7.58 -46.78 27.53
CA ILE A 279 -6.72 -45.63 27.86
C ILE A 279 -6.90 -44.51 26.81
N ILE A 280 -6.97 -44.86 25.52
CA ILE A 280 -7.19 -43.87 24.46
C ILE A 280 -8.57 -43.22 24.59
N ARG A 281 -9.59 -44.01 24.93
CA ARG A 281 -10.94 -43.49 25.15
C ARG A 281 -10.97 -42.54 26.34
N GLU A 282 -10.37 -42.92 27.47
CA GLU A 282 -10.30 -42.09 28.67
C GLU A 282 -9.53 -40.78 28.43
N LEU A 283 -8.39 -40.84 27.73
CA LEU A 283 -7.62 -39.64 27.37
C LEU A 283 -8.42 -38.68 26.48
N LYS A 284 -9.18 -39.22 25.51
CA LYS A 284 -10.05 -38.40 24.64
C LYS A 284 -11.24 -37.83 25.39
N GLU A 285 -11.92 -38.62 26.21
CA GLU A 285 -13.08 -38.20 27.02
C GLU A 285 -12.71 -37.12 28.04
N LYS A 286 -11.51 -37.19 28.61
CA LYS A 286 -10.97 -36.18 29.54
C LYS A 286 -10.34 -34.97 28.83
N GLY A 287 -10.36 -34.93 27.50
CA GLY A 287 -9.79 -33.83 26.72
C GLY A 287 -8.29 -33.64 26.96
N TYR A 288 -7.56 -34.74 27.19
CA TYR A 288 -6.13 -34.69 27.49
C TYR A 288 -5.36 -34.03 26.36
N LYS A 289 -4.49 -33.09 26.73
CA LYS A 289 -3.49 -32.48 25.84
C LYS A 289 -2.12 -32.82 26.42
N SER A 290 -1.20 -33.39 25.64
CA SER A 290 0.15 -33.60 26.17
C SER A 290 0.88 -32.25 26.24
N THR A 291 0.97 -31.72 27.45
CA THR A 291 1.60 -30.42 27.77
C THR A 291 2.95 -30.60 28.46
N GLY A 292 3.74 -31.63 28.11
CA GLY A 292 4.97 -31.96 28.83
C GLY A 292 5.97 -32.80 28.05
N SER A 293 7.12 -33.06 28.68
CA SER A 293 8.20 -33.88 28.12
C SER A 293 7.88 -35.38 28.19
N ILE A 294 8.23 -36.13 27.15
CA ILE A 294 8.12 -37.60 27.15
C ILE A 294 9.30 -38.15 27.96
N LEU A 295 9.03 -38.98 28.96
CA LEU A 295 10.06 -39.67 29.73
C LEU A 295 10.09 -41.16 29.38
N LEU A 296 11.27 -41.70 29.13
CA LEU A 296 11.54 -43.14 29.05
C LEU A 296 12.63 -43.49 30.07
N ASP A 297 12.35 -44.42 30.99
CA ASP A 297 13.26 -44.79 32.08
C ASP A 297 13.78 -43.56 32.87
N SER A 298 12.86 -42.63 33.17
CA SER A 298 13.13 -41.35 33.85
C SER A 298 14.06 -40.38 33.09
N LYS A 299 14.34 -40.64 31.81
CA LYS A 299 15.10 -39.72 30.94
C LYS A 299 14.18 -39.06 29.91
N PRO A 300 14.32 -37.74 29.67
CA PRO A 300 13.57 -37.08 28.61
C PRO A 300 14.00 -37.60 27.24
N ILE A 301 13.02 -37.86 26.37
CA ILE A 301 13.22 -38.26 24.99
C ILE A 301 12.45 -37.33 24.04
N THR A 302 12.95 -37.22 22.81
CA THR A 302 12.33 -36.44 21.72
C THR A 302 11.13 -37.18 21.11
N ILE A 303 10.28 -36.45 20.38
CA ILE A 303 9.13 -37.04 19.66
C ILE A 303 9.63 -38.03 18.59
N GLU A 304 10.77 -37.76 17.96
CA GLU A 304 11.40 -38.60 16.93
C GLU A 304 11.95 -39.90 17.53
N GLU A 305 12.51 -39.85 18.74
CA GLU A 305 12.91 -41.04 19.50
C GLU A 305 11.67 -41.84 19.91
N PHE A 306 10.64 -41.18 20.43
CA PHE A 306 9.38 -41.82 20.78
C PHE A 306 8.71 -42.53 19.59
N LYS A 307 8.63 -41.86 18.43
CA LYS A 307 8.16 -42.45 17.16
C LYS A 307 8.95 -43.70 16.80
N ARG A 308 10.29 -43.64 16.86
CA ARG A 308 11.16 -44.77 16.55
C ARG A 308 10.93 -45.95 17.50
N ILE A 309 10.76 -45.69 18.79
CA ILE A 309 10.52 -46.72 19.80
C ILE A 309 9.14 -47.37 19.58
N ILE A 310 8.06 -46.58 19.53
CA ILE A 310 6.70 -47.13 19.44
C ILE A 310 6.47 -47.88 18.12
N LEU A 311 7.07 -47.41 17.01
CA LEU A 311 6.91 -48.04 15.69
C LEU A 311 7.81 -49.26 15.48
N LYS A 312 8.97 -49.37 16.15
CA LYS A 312 9.86 -50.54 16.01
C LYS A 312 9.55 -51.68 16.98
N THR A 313 8.85 -51.42 18.08
CA THR A 313 8.72 -52.43 19.15
C THR A 313 7.39 -53.19 19.03
N ASP A 314 7.43 -54.49 18.76
CA ASP A 314 6.32 -55.46 18.94
C ASP A 314 6.18 -55.87 20.43
N VAL A 315 6.34 -54.91 21.34
CA VAL A 315 6.20 -55.18 22.77
C VAL A 315 4.74 -55.08 23.15
N LYS A 316 4.19 -56.21 23.59
CA LYS A 316 2.97 -56.27 24.42
C LYS A 316 3.22 -55.39 25.66
N VAL A 317 2.68 -54.18 25.65
CA VAL A 317 2.71 -53.27 26.80
C VAL A 317 1.91 -53.92 27.92
N LYS A 318 2.59 -54.51 28.91
CA LYS A 318 1.99 -54.86 30.19
C LYS A 318 1.97 -53.61 31.06
N GLU A 319 0.76 -53.25 31.49
CA GLU A 319 0.39 -52.33 32.58
C GLU A 319 1.50 -51.37 33.06
N ALA A 320 1.51 -50.16 32.51
CA ALA A 320 2.13 -49.02 33.17
C ALA A 320 1.10 -48.42 34.15
N ARG A 321 1.30 -48.64 35.46
CA ARG A 321 0.59 -47.85 36.48
C ARG A 321 1.20 -46.45 36.52
N LEU A 322 0.42 -45.46 36.11
CA LEU A 322 0.71 -44.04 36.35
C LEU A 322 0.40 -43.73 37.82
N LYS A 323 1.37 -43.18 38.55
CA LYS A 323 1.17 -42.51 39.83
C LYS A 323 1.09 -41.01 39.60
#